data_AF-A0A833E054-F1
#
_entry.id   AF-A0A833E054-F1
#
_cell.length_a   1.000
_cell.length_b   1.000
_cell.length_c   1.000
_cell.angle_alpha   90.00
_cell.angle_beta   90.00
_cell.angle_gamma   90.00
#
_symmetry.space_group_name_H-M   'P 1'
#
loop_
_entity.id
_entity.type
_entity.pdbx_description
1 polymer ?
#
loop_
_entity_poly.entity_id
_entity_poly.type
_entity_poly.pdbx_seq_one_letter_code
_entity_poly.pdbx_strand_id
1 'polypeptide(L)'
;AGFIGSRFGRKRTMSVGLIVIILVMAIALYLGLQAANGRVSVDFVVKAFAGLFLLGGFGWGMVNVNSLPMIVDMTTEEKVGGYTGLYYFFSMAANIFAPPLSGMAIDYFGYQSLLIFATVFFVLALIAVQFVRRGDIVGQTSQEIYELIPDMD
;
A
#
# COMPACT_ATOMS: atom_id res chain seq x y z
N ALA A 1 -8.80 -8.11 -6.57
CA ALA A 1 -8.33 -7.57 -5.26
C ALA A 1 -9.46 -7.55 -4.21
N GLY A 2 -10.59 -6.88 -4.47
CA GLY A 2 -11.69 -6.79 -3.49
C GLY A 2 -12.30 -8.15 -3.11
N PHE A 3 -12.53 -9.02 -4.09
CA PHE A 3 -12.98 -10.40 -3.84
C PHE A 3 -11.98 -11.24 -3.02
N ILE A 4 -10.68 -10.98 -3.19
CA ILE A 4 -9.63 -11.69 -2.45
C ILE A 4 -9.61 -11.19 -1.00
N GLY A 5 -9.66 -9.89 -0.79
CA GLY A 5 -9.68 -9.30 0.54
C GLY A 5 -10.94 -9.63 1.34
N SER A 6 -12.11 -9.71 0.70
CA SER A 6 -13.34 -10.11 1.39
C SER A 6 -13.35 -11.58 1.79
N ARG A 7 -12.67 -12.47 1.04
CA ARG A 7 -12.63 -13.92 1.33
C ARG A 7 -11.48 -14.34 2.24
N PHE A 8 -10.30 -13.72 2.10
CA PHE A 8 -9.07 -14.12 2.80
C PHE A 8 -8.67 -13.19 3.96
N GLY A 9 -9.40 -12.09 4.16
CA GLY A 9 -9.06 -11.03 5.10
C GLY A 9 -8.35 -9.87 4.41
N ARG A 10 -8.87 -8.66 4.63
CA ARG A 10 -8.37 -7.43 4.02
C ARG A 10 -6.94 -7.14 4.48
N LYS A 11 -6.62 -7.36 5.76
CA LYS A 11 -5.27 -7.11 6.30
C LYS A 11 -4.23 -8.01 5.65
N ARG A 12 -4.55 -9.30 5.50
CA ARG A 12 -3.64 -10.27 4.87
C ARG A 12 -3.44 -9.93 3.40
N THR A 13 -4.51 -9.56 2.69
CA THR A 13 -4.45 -9.21 1.27
C THR A 13 -3.58 -7.97 1.03
N MET A 14 -3.75 -6.92 1.84
CA MET A 14 -2.90 -5.73 1.75
C MET A 14 -1.44 -6.04 2.14
N SER A 15 -1.21 -6.86 3.17
CA SER A 15 0.14 -7.24 3.58
C SER A 15 0.87 -8.00 2.47
N VAL A 16 0.20 -8.95 1.80
CA VAL A 16 0.76 -9.66 0.63
C VAL A 16 1.06 -8.68 -0.50
N GLY A 17 0.15 -7.74 -0.80
CA GLY A 17 0.40 -6.73 -1.82
C GLY A 17 1.59 -5.82 -1.52
N LEU A 18 1.74 -5.40 -0.27
CA LEU A 18 2.89 -4.61 0.18
C LEU A 18 4.20 -5.41 0.08
N ILE A 19 4.20 -6.68 0.48
CA ILE A 19 5.38 -7.56 0.33
C ILE A 19 5.77 -7.69 -1.15
N VAL A 20 4.81 -7.91 -2.05
CA VAL A 20 5.06 -7.97 -3.50
C VAL A 20 5.68 -6.66 -4.01
N ILE A 21 5.14 -5.50 -3.61
CA ILE A 21 5.71 -4.20 -4.01
C ILE A 21 7.13 -4.03 -3.47
N ILE A 22 7.38 -4.36 -2.20
CA ILE A 22 8.72 -4.24 -1.59
C ILE A 22 9.74 -5.11 -2.33
N LEU A 23 9.38 -6.35 -2.67
CA LEU A 23 10.24 -7.24 -3.44
C LEU A 23 10.50 -6.70 -4.86
N VAL A 24 9.46 -6.20 -5.53
CA VAL A 24 9.58 -5.54 -6.84
C VAL A 24 10.55 -4.36 -6.78
N MET A 25 10.44 -3.51 -5.76
CA MET A 25 11.33 -2.36 -5.58
C MET A 25 12.76 -2.78 -5.27
N ALA A 26 12.96 -3.79 -4.43
CA ALA A 26 14.29 -4.32 -4.10
C ALA A 26 14.99 -4.91 -5.34
N ILE A 27 14.26 -5.66 -6.17
CA ILE A 27 14.80 -6.21 -7.42
C ILE A 27 15.10 -5.08 -8.42
N ALA A 28 14.20 -4.09 -8.55
CA ALA A 28 14.42 -2.94 -9.42
C ALA A 28 15.66 -2.13 -9.01
N LEU A 29 15.85 -1.89 -7.71
CA LEU A 29 17.05 -1.26 -7.16
C LEU A 29 18.31 -2.04 -7.49
N TYR A 30 18.31 -3.36 -7.25
CA TYR A 30 19.45 -4.22 -7.56
C TYR A 30 19.81 -4.18 -9.05
N LEU A 31 18.82 -4.31 -9.95
CA LEU A 31 19.05 -4.23 -11.40
C LEU A 31 19.56 -2.85 -11.83
N GLY A 32 19.01 -1.78 -11.26
CA GLY A 32 19.47 -0.41 -11.51
C GLY A 32 20.94 -0.20 -11.12
N LEU A 33 21.35 -0.72 -9.96
CA LEU A 33 22.75 -0.68 -9.51
C LEU A 33 23.67 -1.51 -10.42
N GLN A 34 23.22 -2.67 -10.87
CA GLN A 34 24.01 -3.52 -11.78
C GLN A 34 24.21 -2.87 -13.16
N ALA A 35 23.20 -2.15 -13.67
CA ALA A 35 23.35 -1.36 -14.89
C ALA A 35 24.27 -0.15 -14.70
N ALA A 36 24.18 0.54 -13.56
CA ALA A 36 25.10 1.65 -13.24
C ALA A 36 26.57 1.20 -13.19
N ASN A 37 26.82 -0.03 -12.74
CA ASN A 37 28.14 -0.65 -12.71
C ASN A 37 28.57 -1.29 -14.04
N GLY A 38 27.79 -1.11 -15.12
CA GLY A 38 28.08 -1.67 -16.45
C GLY A 38 27.97 -3.19 -16.56
N ARG A 39 27.43 -3.88 -15.55
CA ARG A 39 27.32 -5.35 -15.51
C ARG A 39 26.12 -5.88 -16.30
N VAL A 40 25.11 -5.04 -16.49
CA VAL A 40 23.86 -5.36 -17.18
C VAL A 40 23.52 -4.23 -18.13
N SER A 41 23.05 -4.55 -19.34
CA SER A 41 22.65 -3.53 -20.32
C SER A 41 21.44 -2.73 -19.84
N VAL A 42 21.43 -1.42 -20.12
CA VAL A 42 20.30 -0.53 -19.80
C VAL A 42 19.01 -1.00 -20.49
N ASP A 43 19.07 -1.46 -21.73
CA ASP A 43 17.89 -1.96 -22.48
C ASP A 43 17.21 -3.15 -21.76
N PHE A 44 18.00 -4.09 -21.26
CA PHE A 44 17.49 -5.19 -20.44
C PHE A 44 16.81 -4.68 -19.16
N VAL A 45 17.42 -3.74 -18.45
CA VAL A 45 16.86 -3.21 -17.20
C VAL A 45 15.53 -2.48 -17.45
N VAL A 46 15.41 -1.71 -18.54
CA VAL A 46 14.15 -1.04 -18.90
C VAL A 46 13.04 -2.07 -19.15
N LYS A 47 13.33 -3.14 -19.89
CA LYS A 47 12.36 -4.24 -20.12
C LYS A 47 12.01 -4.98 -18.82
N ALA A 48 13.00 -5.24 -17.97
CA ALA A 48 12.78 -5.86 -16.66
C ALA A 48 11.90 -4.97 -15.76
N PHE A 49 12.11 -3.66 -15.76
CA PHE A 49 11.30 -2.70 -15.01
C PHE A 49 9.84 -2.74 -15.43
N ALA A 50 9.55 -2.83 -16.74
CA ALA A 50 8.18 -2.97 -17.21
C ALA A 50 7.47 -4.20 -16.62
N GLY A 51 8.12 -5.37 -16.62
CA GLY A 51 7.58 -6.59 -16.03
C GLY A 51 7.44 -6.51 -14.51
N LEU A 52 8.45 -5.97 -13.84
CA LEU A 52 8.46 -5.79 -12.38
C LEU A 52 7.35 -4.84 -11.92
N PHE A 53 7.17 -3.70 -12.60
CA PHE A 53 6.14 -2.72 -12.24
C PHE A 53 4.74 -3.18 -12.59
N LEU A 54 4.58 -4.05 -13.60
CA LEU A 54 3.32 -4.75 -13.83
C LEU A 54 2.95 -5.64 -12.63
N LEU A 55 3.91 -6.39 -12.08
CA LEU A 55 3.73 -7.16 -10.83
C LEU A 55 3.46 -6.24 -9.62
N GLY A 56 4.18 -5.13 -9.53
CA GLY A 56 3.96 -4.10 -8.51
C GLY A 56 2.54 -3.52 -8.58
N GLY A 57 1.99 -3.36 -9.78
CA GLY A 57 0.62 -2.91 -10.01
C GLY A 57 -0.44 -3.84 -9.41
N PHE A 58 -0.24 -5.16 -9.49
CA PHE A 58 -1.11 -6.12 -8.78
C PHE A 58 -1.02 -5.96 -7.25
N GLY A 59 0.20 -5.75 -6.75
CA GLY A 59 0.44 -5.40 -5.34
C GLY A 59 -0.32 -4.15 -4.91
N TRP A 60 -0.24 -3.10 -5.71
CA TRP A 60 -0.88 -1.81 -5.45
C TRP A 60 -2.41 -1.90 -5.48
N GLY A 61 -2.96 -2.68 -6.42
CA GLY A 61 -4.39 -2.96 -6.48
C GLY A 61 -4.90 -3.71 -5.23
N MET A 62 -4.10 -4.61 -4.66
CA MET A 62 -4.46 -5.28 -3.41
C MET A 62 -4.54 -4.33 -2.22
N VAL A 63 -3.70 -3.29 -2.17
CA VAL A 63 -3.72 -2.27 -1.12
C VAL A 63 -4.92 -1.33 -1.28
N ASN A 64 -5.04 -0.66 -2.44
CA ASN A 64 -6.04 0.41 -2.62
C ASN A 64 -7.48 -0.08 -2.60
N VAL A 65 -7.75 -1.28 -3.14
CA VAL A 65 -9.12 -1.80 -3.18
C VAL A 65 -9.61 -2.22 -1.78
N ASN A 66 -8.69 -2.52 -0.85
CA ASN A 66 -9.04 -3.00 0.48
C ASN A 66 -8.89 -1.96 1.60
N SER A 67 -8.18 -0.85 1.37
CA SER A 67 -7.90 0.17 2.38
C SER A 67 -9.16 0.87 2.90
N LEU A 68 -9.99 1.41 1.99
CA LEU A 68 -11.21 2.12 2.37
C LEU A 68 -12.23 1.18 3.05
N PRO A 69 -12.57 0.00 2.48
CA PRO A 69 -13.45 -0.94 3.14
C PRO A 69 -12.97 -1.33 4.54
N MET A 70 -11.66 -1.58 4.73
CA MET A 70 -11.11 -1.89 6.05
C MET A 70 -11.38 -0.79 7.07
N ILE A 71 -11.21 0.48 6.69
CA ILE A 71 -11.43 1.62 7.59
C ILE A 71 -12.91 1.78 7.94
N VAL A 72 -13.79 1.57 6.96
CA VAL A 72 -15.24 1.59 7.15
C VAL A 72 -15.68 0.47 8.09
N ASP A 73 -15.08 -0.72 7.98
CA ASP A 73 -15.37 -1.87 8.85
C ASP A 73 -14.88 -1.68 10.30
N MET A 74 -14.12 -0.62 10.60
CA MET A 74 -13.62 -0.31 11.95
C MET A 74 -14.53 0.61 12.75
N THR A 75 -15.63 1.09 12.17
CA THR A 75 -16.48 2.12 12.76
C THR A 75 -17.97 1.79 12.70
N THR A 76 -18.80 2.59 13.38
CA THR A 76 -20.27 2.48 13.35
C THR A 76 -20.86 3.33 12.23
N GLU A 77 -22.14 3.09 11.90
CA GLU A 77 -22.83 3.74 10.77
C GLU A 77 -22.89 5.25 10.97
N GLU A 78 -23.14 5.69 12.20
CA GLU A 78 -23.13 7.09 12.61
C GLU A 78 -21.77 7.78 12.36
N LYS A 79 -20.66 7.03 12.46
CA LYS A 79 -19.29 7.57 12.40
C LYS A 79 -18.59 7.28 11.08
N VAL A 80 -19.24 6.61 10.12
CA VAL A 80 -18.66 6.20 8.84
C VAL A 80 -18.14 7.38 8.02
N GLY A 81 -18.87 8.50 8.04
CA GLY A 81 -18.49 9.73 7.34
C GLY A 81 -17.18 10.33 7.86
N GLY A 82 -16.99 10.35 9.19
CA GLY A 82 -15.77 10.86 9.81
C GLY A 82 -14.54 10.01 9.51
N TYR A 83 -14.67 8.68 9.55
CA TYR A 83 -13.58 7.75 9.22
C TYR A 83 -13.21 7.81 7.73
N THR A 84 -14.21 7.91 6.85
CA THR A 84 -13.99 8.10 5.41
C THR A 84 -13.33 9.46 5.14
N GLY A 85 -13.75 10.51 5.85
CA GLY A 85 -13.13 11.84 5.79
C GLY A 85 -11.66 11.82 6.19
N LEU A 86 -11.32 11.16 7.31
CA LEU A 86 -9.94 10.97 7.76
C LEU A 86 -9.10 10.19 6.73
N TYR A 87 -9.66 9.12 6.14
CA TYR A 87 -8.99 8.37 5.07
C TYR A 87 -8.59 9.27 3.90
N TYR A 88 -9.53 10.06 3.37
CA TYR A 88 -9.24 10.95 2.24
C TYR A 88 -8.36 12.11 2.65
N PHE A 89 -8.51 12.66 3.86
CA PHE A 89 -7.64 13.71 4.38
C PHE A 89 -6.16 13.29 4.34
N PHE A 90 -5.83 12.13 4.93
CA PHE A 90 -4.45 11.64 4.93
C PHE A 90 -3.98 11.23 3.53
N SER A 91 -4.87 10.67 2.69
CA SER A 91 -4.53 10.30 1.31
C SER A 91 -4.17 11.54 0.47
N MET A 92 -4.94 12.62 0.61
CA MET A 92 -4.66 13.87 -0.10
C MET A 92 -3.42 14.57 0.46
N ALA A 93 -3.24 14.56 1.78
CA ALA A 93 -2.02 15.07 2.40
C ALA A 93 -0.78 14.33 1.85
N ALA A 94 -0.81 13.01 1.76
CA ALA A 94 0.28 12.22 1.19
C ALA A 94 0.57 12.62 -0.27
N ASN A 95 -0.46 12.84 -1.10
CA ASN A 95 -0.28 13.31 -2.48
C ASN A 95 0.34 14.72 -2.58
N ILE A 96 0.09 15.58 -1.61
CA ILE A 96 0.66 16.93 -1.55
C ILE A 96 2.12 16.89 -1.07
N PHE A 97 2.42 16.10 -0.04
CA PHE A 97 3.75 16.07 0.58
C PHE A 97 4.76 15.15 -0.12
N ALA A 98 4.30 14.09 -0.78
CA ALA A 98 5.21 13.12 -1.41
C ALA A 98 6.09 13.74 -2.53
N PRO A 99 5.57 14.57 -3.46
CA PRO A 99 6.41 15.13 -4.53
C PRO A 99 7.54 16.03 -4.01
N PRO A 100 7.30 17.01 -3.12
CA PRO A 100 8.39 17.81 -2.56
C PRO A 100 9.42 16.98 -1.77
N LEU A 101 8.98 16.02 -0.95
CA LEU A 101 9.89 15.19 -0.14
C LEU A 101 10.74 14.26 -1.01
N SER A 102 10.14 13.64 -2.02
CA SER A 102 10.88 12.81 -2.97
C SER A 102 11.79 13.64 -3.88
N GLY A 103 11.37 14.85 -4.28
CA GLY A 103 12.20 15.79 -5.03
C GLY A 103 13.45 16.21 -4.25
N MET A 104 13.29 16.57 -2.98
CA MET A 104 14.43 16.83 -2.09
C MET A 104 15.37 15.63 -2.01
N ALA A 105 14.84 14.40 -1.89
CA ALA A 105 15.69 13.21 -1.89
C ALA A 105 16.46 13.02 -3.21
N ILE A 106 15.87 13.39 -4.35
CA ILE A 106 16.55 13.38 -5.64
C ILE A 106 17.64 14.45 -5.69
N ASP A 107 17.37 15.66 -5.19
CA ASP A 107 18.33 16.76 -5.21
C ASP A 107 19.60 16.44 -4.40
N TYR A 108 19.46 15.76 -3.25
CA TYR A 108 20.60 15.41 -2.39
C TYR A 108 21.30 14.09 -2.77
N PHE A 109 20.55 13.09 -3.25
CA PHE A 109 21.06 11.71 -3.41
C PHE A 109 20.95 11.18 -4.84
N GLY A 110 20.44 11.97 -5.79
CA GLY A 110 20.23 11.61 -7.18
C GLY A 110 18.99 10.73 -7.41
N TYR A 111 18.66 10.46 -8.68
CA TYR A 111 17.42 9.75 -9.07
C TYR A 111 17.26 8.34 -8.46
N GLN A 112 18.35 7.67 -8.11
CA GLN A 112 18.30 6.34 -7.48
C GLN A 112 17.61 6.38 -6.12
N SER A 113 17.62 7.53 -5.44
CA SER A 113 16.98 7.73 -4.15
C SER A 113 15.46 7.58 -4.21
N LEU A 114 14.84 7.76 -5.38
CA LEU A 114 13.39 7.66 -5.55
C LEU A 114 12.88 6.25 -5.23
N LEU A 115 13.58 5.23 -5.74
CA LEU A 115 13.22 3.83 -5.48
C LEU A 115 13.47 3.45 -4.01
N ILE A 116 14.53 3.99 -3.40
CA ILE A 116 14.82 3.80 -1.97
C ILE A 116 13.73 4.45 -1.12
N PHE A 117 13.37 5.70 -1.44
CA PHE A 117 12.31 6.47 -0.81
C PHE A 117 10.99 5.69 -0.85
N ALA A 118 10.56 5.25 -2.04
CA ALA A 118 9.34 4.46 -2.19
C ALA A 118 9.39 3.16 -1.35
N THR A 119 10.50 2.43 -1.39
CA THR A 119 10.68 1.18 -0.63
C THR A 119 10.51 1.42 0.87
N VAL A 120 11.12 2.47 1.42
CA VAL A 120 11.01 2.82 2.84
C VAL A 120 9.56 3.07 3.22
N PHE A 121 8.82 3.86 2.44
CA PHE A 121 7.40 4.13 2.72
C PHE A 121 6.52 2.88 2.61
N PHE A 122 6.79 1.97 1.67
CA PHE A 122 6.06 0.71 1.59
C PHE A 122 6.36 -0.23 2.78
N VAL A 123 7.61 -0.25 3.26
CA VAL A 123 7.97 -0.98 4.49
C VAL A 123 7.26 -0.39 5.71
N LEU A 124 7.26 0.94 5.84
CA LEU A 124 6.52 1.62 6.91
C LEU A 124 5.01 1.34 6.83
N ALA A 125 4.43 1.33 5.63
CA ALA A 125 3.04 0.96 5.44
C ALA A 125 2.78 -0.50 5.85
N LEU A 126 3.68 -1.44 5.51
CA LEU A 126 3.55 -2.84 5.91
C LEU A 126 3.55 -2.99 7.43
N ILE A 127 4.46 -2.28 8.11
CA ILE A 127 4.54 -2.22 9.57
C ILE A 127 3.25 -1.62 10.15
N ALA A 128 2.79 -0.48 9.62
CA ALA A 128 1.56 0.18 10.08
C ALA A 128 0.33 -0.73 9.98
N VAL A 129 0.18 -1.46 8.88
CA VAL A 129 -0.92 -2.41 8.66
C VAL A 129 -0.93 -3.54 9.70
N GLN A 130 0.22 -3.93 10.28
CA GLN A 130 0.26 -4.97 11.32
C GLN A 130 -0.38 -4.51 12.63
N PHE A 131 -0.44 -3.21 12.89
CA PHE A 131 -1.09 -2.66 14.09
C PHE A 131 -2.61 -2.61 13.98
N VAL A 132 -3.18 -2.89 12.81
CA VAL A 132 -4.63 -2.95 12.63
C VAL A 132 -5.20 -4.20 13.29
N ARG A 133 -5.97 -4.00 14.37
CA ARG A 133 -6.58 -5.07 15.19
C ARG A 133 -8.07 -5.29 14.91
N ARG A 134 -8.78 -4.28 14.42
CA ARG A 134 -10.21 -4.31 14.06
C ARG A 134 -10.33 -4.06 12.54
N GLY A 135 -11.33 -4.62 11.86
CA GLY A 135 -11.52 -4.46 10.40
C GLY A 135 -11.05 -5.64 9.52
N ASP A 136 -10.70 -6.79 10.11
CA ASP A 136 -10.35 -8.02 9.39
C ASP A 136 -11.52 -9.02 9.41
N ILE A 137 -12.73 -8.53 9.08
CA ILE A 137 -13.98 -9.30 9.18
C ILE A 137 -14.16 -10.12 7.90
N VAL A 138 -14.02 -11.43 8.04
CA VAL A 138 -14.41 -12.41 7.03
C VAL A 138 -15.92 -12.59 7.12
N GLY A 139 -16.64 -12.15 6.09
CA GLY A 139 -17.98 -12.68 5.80
C GLY A 139 -19.19 -12.04 6.48
N GLN A 140 -19.10 -10.84 7.05
CA GLN A 140 -20.28 -10.13 7.54
C GLN A 140 -20.44 -8.79 6.83
N THR A 141 -21.56 -8.65 6.11
CA THR A 141 -22.06 -7.37 5.59
C THR A 141 -22.16 -6.41 6.76
N SER A 142 -21.89 -5.11 6.56
CA SER A 142 -21.93 -4.09 7.63
C SER A 142 -23.18 -4.19 8.53
N GLN A 143 -24.31 -4.71 8.00
CA GLN A 143 -25.53 -5.02 8.75
C GLN A 143 -25.39 -6.05 9.89
N GLU A 144 -24.61 -7.12 9.73
CA GLU A 144 -24.47 -8.17 10.77
C GLU A 144 -23.54 -7.76 11.92
N ILE A 145 -22.66 -6.78 11.71
CA ILE A 145 -21.79 -6.23 12.76
C ILE A 145 -22.61 -5.42 13.76
N TYR A 146 -23.68 -4.75 13.31
CA TYR A 146 -24.60 -4.04 14.21
C TYR A 146 -25.39 -4.98 15.12
N GLU A 147 -25.61 -6.23 14.72
CA GLU A 147 -26.24 -7.23 15.59
C GLU A 147 -25.29 -7.80 16.66
N LEU A 148 -23.97 -7.65 16.48
CA LEU A 148 -22.93 -8.20 17.36
C LEU A 148 -22.35 -7.21 18.36
N ILE A 149 -22.70 -5.92 18.26
CA ILE A 149 -22.44 -4.93 19.29
C ILE A 149 -23.73 -4.84 20.10
N PRO A 150 -23.83 -5.54 21.25
CA PRO A 150 -24.99 -5.35 22.11
C PRO A 150 -25.01 -3.87 22.51
N ASP A 151 -26.20 -3.28 22.43
CA ASP A 151 -26.49 -1.92 22.87
C ASP A 151 -25.76 -1.66 24.19
N MET A 152 -24.71 -0.84 24.11
CA MET A 152 -24.13 -0.23 25.29
C MET A 152 -24.72 1.16 25.35
N ASP A 153 -25.76 1.25 26.18
CA ASP A 153 -26.42 2.47 26.66
C ASP A 153 -25.47 3.68 26.82
#